data_AF-A0A6G1R862-F1
#
_entry.id   AF-A0A6G1R862-F1
#
_cell.length_a   1.000
_cell.length_b   1.000
_cell.length_c   1.000
_cell.angle_alpha   90.00
_cell.angle_beta   90.00
_cell.angle_gamma   90.00
#
_symmetry.space_group_name_H-M   'P 1'
#
loop_
_entity.id
_entity.type
_entity.pdbx_description
1 polymer ?
#
loop_
_entity_poly.entity_id
_entity_poly.type
_entity_poly.pdbx_seq_one_letter_code
_entity_poly.pdbx_strand_id
1 'polypeptide(L)'
;EAALCQAEEFHALVHSFLGRLSESEKTLRYGVFPEEEQAVQECQSQLQELLQSLQCQELELECITSLGEEILSSCHPDSVITIKSWVTVAKSRFQEVRGWAQQ
;
A
#
# COMPACT_ATOMS: atom_id res chain seq x y z
N GLU A 1 4.98 -4.43 -27.51
CA GLU A 1 5.62 -3.57 -26.49
C GLU A 1 4.67 -3.15 -25.38
N ALA A 2 3.50 -2.55 -25.66
CA ALA A 2 2.61 -2.00 -24.62
C ALA A 2 2.33 -2.93 -23.42
N ALA A 3 1.96 -4.20 -23.66
CA ALA A 3 1.65 -5.14 -22.58
C ALA A 3 2.85 -5.46 -21.66
N LEU A 4 4.09 -5.43 -22.17
CA LEU A 4 5.28 -5.64 -21.36
C LEU A 4 5.56 -4.40 -20.50
N CYS A 5 5.51 -3.20 -21.10
CA CYS A 5 5.71 -1.95 -20.36
C CYS A 5 4.67 -1.76 -19.24
N GLN A 6 3.40 -2.08 -19.50
CA GLN A 6 2.34 -2.03 -18.49
C GLN A 6 2.60 -3.02 -17.35
N ALA A 7 3.07 -4.24 -17.66
CA ALA A 7 3.39 -5.23 -16.64
C ALA A 7 4.59 -4.79 -15.76
N GLU A 8 5.61 -4.18 -16.36
CA GLU A 8 6.75 -3.61 -15.64
C GLU A 8 6.33 -2.43 -14.74
N GLU A 9 5.51 -1.52 -15.26
CA GLU A 9 4.94 -0.42 -14.49
C GLU A 9 4.09 -0.92 -13.31
N PHE A 10 3.20 -1.88 -13.56
CA PHE A 10 2.40 -2.51 -12.52
C PHE A 10 3.27 -3.13 -11.44
N HIS A 11 4.31 -3.87 -11.84
CA HIS A 11 5.23 -4.48 -10.89
C HIS A 11 5.96 -3.42 -10.04
N ALA A 12 6.46 -2.34 -10.66
CA ALA A 12 7.11 -1.25 -9.97
C ALA A 12 6.17 -0.55 -8.97
N LEU A 13 4.93 -0.27 -9.37
CA LEU A 13 3.91 0.34 -8.50
C LEU A 13 3.59 -0.55 -7.31
N VAL A 14 3.34 -1.84 -7.54
CA VAL A 14 3.05 -2.81 -6.47
C VAL A 14 4.21 -2.91 -5.47
N HIS A 15 5.45 -3.03 -5.96
CA HIS A 15 6.61 -3.11 -5.08
C HIS A 15 6.83 -1.84 -4.26
N SER A 16 6.70 -0.67 -4.90
CA SER A 16 6.82 0.63 -4.25
C SER A 16 5.75 0.81 -3.16
N PHE A 17 4.51 0.41 -3.47
CA PHE A 17 3.38 0.44 -2.56
C PHE A 17 3.57 -0.46 -1.33
N LEU A 18 3.99 -1.71 -1.55
CA LEU A 18 4.28 -2.64 -0.45
C LEU A 18 5.44 -2.15 0.43
N GLY A 19 6.43 -1.48 -0.17
CA GLY A 19 7.51 -0.80 0.56
C GLY A 19 6.98 0.25 1.52
N ARG A 20 6.17 1.19 1.02
CA ARG A 20 5.53 2.24 1.86
C ARG A 20 4.62 1.67 2.94
N LEU A 21 3.91 0.58 2.64
CA LEU A 21 3.08 -0.10 3.64
C LEU A 21 3.92 -0.70 4.77
N SER A 22 5.10 -1.25 4.45
CA SER A 22 6.02 -1.76 5.47
C SER A 22 6.57 -0.64 6.36
N GLU A 23 6.81 0.56 5.81
CA GLU A 23 7.21 1.72 6.59
C GLU A 23 6.09 2.16 7.54
N SER A 24 4.86 2.25 7.04
CA SER A 24 3.67 2.58 7.84
C SER A 24 3.45 1.56 8.97
N GLU A 25 3.60 0.26 8.69
CA GLU A 25 3.54 -0.80 9.71
C GLU A 25 4.60 -0.62 10.79
N LYS A 26 5.84 -0.27 10.41
CA LYS A 26 6.91 -0.07 11.41
C LYS A 26 6.58 1.10 12.33
N THR A 27 6.06 2.19 11.79
CA THR A 27 5.62 3.34 12.60
C THR A 27 4.50 2.95 13.56
N LEU A 28 3.53 2.15 13.11
CA LEU A 28 2.45 1.66 13.97
C LEU A 28 2.93 0.70 15.06
N ARG A 29 3.82 -0.22 14.71
CA ARG A 29 4.20 -1.35 15.57
C ARG A 29 5.34 -1.02 16.53
N TYR A 30 6.22 -0.10 16.14
CA TYR A 30 7.38 0.33 16.93
C TYR A 30 7.26 1.78 17.39
N GLY A 31 6.12 2.43 17.14
CA GLY A 31 5.81 3.74 17.71
C GLY A 31 5.94 3.68 19.23
N VAL A 32 6.82 4.52 19.78
CA VAL A 32 7.08 4.56 21.22
C VAL A 32 5.80 5.02 21.90
N PHE A 33 5.29 4.25 22.87
CA PHE A 33 4.19 4.68 23.71
C PHE A 33 4.74 5.70 24.72
N PRO A 34 4.41 7.00 24.58
CA PRO A 34 5.05 8.02 25.39
C PRO A 34 4.43 8.09 26.78
N GLU A 35 5.26 8.01 27.84
CA GLU A 35 4.83 8.25 29.23
C GLU A 35 4.90 9.74 29.63
N GLU A 36 5.61 10.57 28.86
CA GLU A 36 5.78 12.01 29.10
C GLU A 36 4.88 12.86 28.18
N GLU A 37 4.33 13.95 28.70
CA GLU A 37 3.36 14.81 28.00
C GLU A 37 3.91 15.42 26.68
N GLN A 38 5.21 15.69 26.60
CA GLN A 38 5.85 16.17 25.36
C GLN A 38 5.90 15.06 24.30
N ALA A 39 6.20 13.83 24.71
CA ALA A 39 6.26 12.69 23.80
C ALA A 39 4.84 12.26 23.33
N VAL A 40 3.79 12.60 24.10
CA VAL A 40 2.38 12.45 23.67
C VAL A 40 2.07 13.35 22.46
N GLN A 41 2.52 14.62 22.46
CA GLN A 41 2.34 15.50 21.30
C GLN A 41 3.09 15.00 20.06
N GLU A 42 4.32 14.52 20.23
CA GLU A 42 5.10 13.94 19.13
C GLU A 42 4.45 12.68 18.57
N CYS A 43 3.90 11.82 19.44
CA CYS A 43 3.14 10.63 19.02
C CYS A 43 1.86 11.02 18.25
N GLN A 44 1.17 12.06 18.70
CA GLN A 44 -0.04 12.55 18.03
C GLN A 44 0.27 13.12 16.63
N SER A 45 1.37 13.85 16.47
CA SER A 45 1.85 14.32 15.17
C SER A 45 2.21 13.16 14.24
N GLN A 46 2.95 12.17 14.74
CA GLN A 46 3.32 10.97 13.98
C GLN A 46 2.09 10.18 13.50
N LEU A 47 1.07 10.06 14.36
CA LEU A 47 -0.18 9.39 13.98
C LEU A 47 -0.93 10.18 12.89
N GLN A 48 -0.94 11.51 12.96
CA GLN A 48 -1.57 12.35 11.95
C GLN A 48 -0.85 12.24 10.59
N GLU A 49 0.48 12.25 10.59
CA GLU A 49 1.29 12.03 9.38
C GLU A 49 1.05 10.63 8.80
N LEU A 50 0.99 9.61 9.65
CA LEU A 50 0.68 8.25 9.23
C LEU A 50 -0.70 8.16 8.55
N LEU A 51 -1.73 8.79 9.13
CA LEU A 51 -3.07 8.81 8.55
C LEU A 51 -3.09 9.50 7.18
N GLN A 52 -2.32 10.57 7.00
CA GLN A 52 -2.14 11.22 5.70
C GLN A 52 -1.42 10.32 4.71
N SER A 53 -0.36 9.63 5.14
CA SER A 53 0.33 8.63 4.30
C SER A 53 -0.61 7.52 3.85
N LEU A 54 -1.44 7.00 4.75
CA LEU A 54 -2.42 5.95 4.43
C LEU A 54 -3.47 6.42 3.42
N GLN A 55 -3.88 7.69 3.44
CA GLN A 55 -4.76 8.25 2.40
C GLN A 55 -4.07 8.31 1.03
N CYS A 56 -2.80 8.73 0.98
CA CYS A 56 -2.03 8.70 -0.26
C CYS A 56 -1.89 7.26 -0.80
N GLN A 57 -1.64 6.31 0.09
CA GLN A 57 -1.54 4.89 -0.26
C GLN A 57 -2.87 4.31 -0.76
N GLU A 58 -4.02 4.79 -0.27
CA GLU A 58 -5.33 4.40 -0.79
C GLU A 58 -5.47 4.74 -2.29
N LEU A 59 -5.05 5.95 -2.68
CA LEU A 59 -5.03 6.38 -4.07
C LEU A 59 -4.06 5.55 -4.93
N GLU A 60 -2.89 5.19 -4.39
CA GLU A 60 -1.95 4.32 -5.09
C GLU A 60 -2.51 2.91 -5.30
N LEU A 61 -3.25 2.37 -4.33
CA LEU A 61 -3.93 1.09 -4.45
C LEU A 61 -5.01 1.13 -5.54
N GLU A 62 -5.73 2.24 -5.67
CA GLU A 62 -6.68 2.47 -6.77
C GLU A 62 -5.96 2.46 -8.12
N CYS A 63 -4.83 3.17 -8.25
CA CYS A 63 -4.00 3.16 -9.45
C CYS A 63 -3.51 1.75 -9.81
N ILE A 64 -3.00 0.98 -8.83
CA ILE A 64 -2.57 -0.41 -9.02
C ILE A 64 -3.74 -1.27 -9.49
N THR A 65 -4.93 -1.08 -8.89
CA THR A 65 -6.13 -1.83 -9.25
C THR A 65 -6.56 -1.52 -10.69
N SER A 66 -6.61 -0.24 -11.05
CA SER A 66 -7.00 0.22 -12.40
C SER A 66 -6.02 -0.28 -13.46
N LEU A 67 -4.71 -0.15 -13.23
CA LEU A 67 -3.70 -0.66 -14.17
C LEU A 67 -3.74 -2.20 -14.26
N GLY A 68 -3.98 -2.89 -13.15
CA GLY A 68 -4.19 -4.33 -13.14
C GLY A 68 -5.39 -4.76 -13.98
N GLU A 69 -6.51 -4.05 -13.91
CA GLU A 69 -7.69 -4.28 -14.74
C GLU A 69 -7.42 -4.03 -16.23
N GLU A 70 -6.68 -2.95 -16.54
CA GLU A 70 -6.26 -2.66 -17.92
C GLU A 70 -5.38 -3.78 -18.49
N ILE A 71 -4.39 -4.25 -17.74
CA ILE A 71 -3.54 -5.39 -18.15
C ILE A 71 -4.40 -6.65 -18.35
N LEU A 72 -5.32 -6.94 -17.43
CA LEU A 72 -6.20 -8.11 -17.51
C LEU A 72 -7.10 -8.12 -18.76
N SER A 73 -7.39 -6.95 -19.35
CA SER A 73 -8.20 -6.86 -20.56
C SER A 73 -7.50 -7.41 -21.82
N SER A 74 -6.17 -7.51 -21.81
CA SER A 74 -5.37 -7.83 -23.00
C SER A 74 -4.23 -8.83 -22.75
N CYS A 75 -4.01 -9.26 -21.51
CA CYS A 75 -2.89 -10.13 -21.16
C CYS A 75 -3.10 -11.60 -21.60
N HIS A 76 -2.01 -12.34 -21.66
CA HIS A 76 -2.04 -13.79 -21.92
C HIS A 76 -2.71 -14.53 -20.75
N PRO A 77 -3.48 -15.61 -20.99
CA PRO A 77 -4.14 -16.40 -19.94
C PRO A 77 -3.23 -16.79 -18.78
N ASP A 78 -1.96 -17.13 -19.07
CA ASP A 78 -0.97 -17.52 -18.06
C ASP A 78 -0.62 -16.39 -17.08
N SER A 79 -0.80 -15.13 -17.49
CA SER A 79 -0.51 -13.95 -16.66
C SER A 79 -1.69 -13.53 -15.79
N VAL A 80 -2.91 -13.96 -16.11
CA VAL A 80 -4.16 -13.54 -15.43
C VAL A 80 -4.11 -13.84 -13.93
N ILE A 81 -3.68 -15.05 -13.56
CA ILE A 81 -3.60 -15.48 -12.17
C ILE A 81 -2.60 -14.61 -11.40
N THR A 82 -1.45 -14.33 -12.02
CA THR A 82 -0.37 -13.53 -11.42
C THR A 82 -0.83 -12.10 -11.15
N ILE A 83 -1.44 -11.41 -12.12
CA ILE A 83 -1.91 -10.03 -11.93
C ILE A 83 -2.99 -9.95 -10.85
N LYS A 84 -3.99 -10.86 -10.89
CA LYS A 84 -5.05 -10.91 -9.86
C LYS A 84 -4.49 -11.17 -8.46
N SER A 85 -3.50 -12.06 -8.36
CA SER A 85 -2.84 -12.36 -7.09
C SER A 85 -2.18 -11.12 -6.50
N TRP A 86 -1.41 -10.37 -7.30
CA TRP A 86 -0.75 -9.14 -6.84
C TRP A 86 -1.74 -8.05 -6.41
N VAL A 87 -2.81 -7.83 -7.17
CA VAL A 87 -3.88 -6.89 -6.77
C VAL A 87 -4.51 -7.34 -5.44
N THR A 88 -4.76 -8.63 -5.28
CA THR A 88 -5.35 -9.18 -4.04
C THR A 88 -4.41 -9.00 -2.85
N VAL A 89 -3.11 -9.30 -3.02
CA VAL A 89 -2.09 -9.11 -1.97
C VAL A 89 -1.98 -7.65 -1.57
N ALA A 90 -1.92 -6.73 -2.54
CA ALA A 90 -1.85 -5.29 -2.28
C ALA A 90 -3.08 -4.81 -1.49
N LYS A 91 -4.29 -5.21 -1.90
CA LYS A 91 -5.54 -4.88 -1.19
C LYS A 91 -5.56 -5.42 0.23
N SER A 92 -5.26 -6.71 0.41
CA SER A 92 -5.27 -7.35 1.73
C SER A 92 -4.27 -6.71 2.69
N ARG A 93 -3.05 -6.43 2.23
CA ARG A 93 -2.01 -5.79 3.04
C ARG A 93 -2.37 -4.36 3.44
N PHE A 94 -2.95 -3.59 2.52
CA PHE A 94 -3.44 -2.25 2.83
C PHE A 94 -4.52 -2.27 3.92
N GLN A 95 -5.51 -3.16 3.77
CA GLN A 95 -6.60 -3.28 4.74
C GLN A 95 -6.10 -3.70 6.13
N GLU A 96 -5.11 -4.58 6.19
CA GLU A 96 -4.49 -4.99 7.45
C GLU A 96 -3.78 -3.82 8.14
N VAL A 97 -2.93 -3.06 7.41
CA VAL A 97 -2.22 -1.89 7.97
C VAL A 97 -3.19 -0.79 8.38
N ARG A 98 -4.20 -0.51 7.55
CA ARG A 98 -5.26 0.45 7.88
C ARG A 98 -6.04 0.01 9.12
N GLY A 99 -6.30 -1.29 9.27
CA GLY A 99 -6.95 -1.85 10.46
C GLY A 99 -6.15 -1.58 11.73
N TRP A 100 -4.82 -1.71 11.68
CA TRP A 100 -3.94 -1.37 12.81
C TRP A 100 -3.93 0.13 13.15
N ALA A 101 -4.03 1.01 12.15
CA ALA A 101 -4.08 2.45 12.38
C ALA A 101 -5.40 2.95 13.01
N GLN A 102 -6.46 2.14 12.94
CA GLN A 102 -7.78 2.48 13.47
C GLN A 102 -8.10 1.78 14.80
N GLN A 103 -7.22 0.88 15.27
CA GLN A 103 -7.38 0.09 16.49
C GLN A 103 -6.78 0.81 17.70
#